data_AF-A0A954TAN9-F1
#
_entry.id   AF-A0A954TAN9-F1
#
_cell.length_a   1.000
_cell.length_b   1.000
_cell.length_c   1.000
_cell.angle_alpha   90.00
_cell.angle_beta   90.00
_cell.angle_gamma   90.00
#
_symmetry.space_group_name_H-M   'P 1'
#
loop_
_entity.id
_entity.type
_entity.pdbx_description
1 polymer ?
#
loop_
_entity_poly.entity_id
_entity_poly.type
_entity_poly.pdbx_seq_one_letter_code
_entity_poly.pdbx_strand_id
1 'polypeptide(L)'
;MNDIIETIFDHLNDNWVKFVTAGLFMAVGWFFGKRRARAEWHKKEFLGRLNVSLNMIRDGKLLLRTMLEKSCEEIFLNQVAVTAVLEAARHTTAEDPLLPLPKDDYWYYLNSVLNEVAEKFAEGQLRRDLEAPARTETYLICLTCEVAGEMKTRKIRAMMIRRKLLENLPTEQPILERPTHNVRFRTLTQLAAAWKATPERFIEMEICL
;
A
#
# COMPACT_ATOMS: atom_id res chain seq x y z
N MET A 1 0.09 -10.60 -55.85
CA MET A 1 -0.06 -9.39 -55.01
C MET A 1 -1.49 -8.87 -55.09
N ASN A 2 -2.11 -8.84 -56.28
CA ASN A 2 -3.53 -8.52 -56.45
C ASN A 2 -4.46 -9.55 -55.77
N ASP A 3 -4.19 -10.85 -55.88
CA ASP A 3 -5.04 -11.89 -55.25
C ASP A 3 -5.09 -11.79 -53.72
N ILE A 4 -4.00 -11.36 -53.08
CA ILE A 4 -3.95 -11.16 -51.62
C ILE A 4 -4.78 -9.93 -51.24
N ILE A 5 -4.75 -8.88 -52.07
CA ILE A 5 -5.53 -7.66 -51.84
C ILE A 5 -7.03 -7.93 -52.05
N GLU A 6 -7.41 -8.71 -53.06
CA GLU A 6 -8.80 -9.14 -53.28
C GLU A 6 -9.29 -10.04 -52.16
N THR A 7 -8.50 -11.03 -51.74
CA THR A 7 -8.86 -11.91 -50.62
C THR A 7 -9.04 -11.12 -49.31
N ILE A 8 -8.18 -10.12 -49.07
CA ILE A 8 -8.33 -9.22 -47.92
C ILE A 8 -9.60 -8.37 -48.05
N PHE A 9 -9.91 -7.86 -49.24
CA PHE A 9 -11.12 -7.06 -49.48
C PHE A 9 -12.40 -7.85 -49.29
N ASP A 10 -12.47 -9.08 -49.81
CA ASP A 10 -13.61 -9.98 -49.64
C ASP A 10 -13.80 -10.36 -48.16
N HIS A 11 -12.71 -10.68 -47.46
CA HIS A 11 -12.79 -10.96 -46.02
C HIS A 11 -13.18 -9.73 -45.18
N LEU A 12 -12.74 -8.53 -45.60
CA LEU A 12 -13.17 -7.28 -44.99
C LEU A 12 -14.66 -7.05 -45.20
N ASN A 13 -15.17 -7.33 -46.40
CA ASN A 13 -16.57 -7.12 -46.76
C ASN A 13 -17.51 -8.14 -46.08
N ASP A 14 -17.06 -9.37 -45.89
CA ASP A 14 -17.85 -10.38 -45.16
C ASP A 14 -17.85 -10.16 -43.64
N ASN A 15 -16.86 -9.45 -43.10
CA ASN A 15 -16.69 -9.26 -41.67
C ASN A 15 -16.65 -7.80 -41.23
N TRP A 16 -17.00 -6.84 -42.09
CA TRP A 16 -16.91 -5.40 -41.80
C TRP A 16 -17.73 -5.04 -40.55
N VAL A 17 -18.90 -5.66 -40.41
CA VAL A 17 -19.77 -5.50 -39.23
C VAL A 17 -19.01 -5.90 -37.97
N LYS A 18 -18.30 -7.04 -37.98
CA LYS A 18 -17.52 -7.52 -36.83
C LYS A 18 -16.40 -6.54 -36.48
N PHE A 19 -15.68 -6.03 -37.47
CA PHE A 19 -14.62 -5.03 -37.27
C PHE A 19 -15.17 -3.71 -36.72
N VAL A 20 -16.31 -3.24 -37.22
CA VAL A 20 -16.97 -2.03 -36.71
C VAL A 20 -17.46 -2.23 -35.29
N THR A 21 -18.11 -3.36 -34.96
CA THR A 21 -18.50 -3.65 -33.58
C THR A 21 -17.29 -3.76 -32.65
N ALA A 22 -16.21 -4.43 -33.06
CA ALA A 22 -15.00 -4.53 -32.26
C ALA A 22 -14.36 -3.15 -32.04
N GLY A 23 -14.29 -2.33 -33.08
CA GLY A 23 -13.85 -0.93 -33.01
C GLY A 23 -14.70 -0.09 -32.06
N LEU A 24 -16.03 -0.26 -32.10
CA LEU A 24 -16.95 0.43 -31.21
C LEU A 24 -16.74 0.00 -29.75
N PHE A 25 -16.65 -1.30 -29.46
CA PHE A 25 -16.38 -1.80 -28.11
C PHE A 25 -15.02 -1.32 -27.58
N MET A 26 -13.98 -1.32 -28.42
CA MET A 26 -12.67 -0.77 -28.06
C MET A 26 -12.75 0.72 -27.77
N ALA A 27 -13.44 1.51 -28.60
CA ALA A 27 -13.59 2.94 -28.41
C ALA A 27 -14.36 3.27 -27.12
N VAL A 28 -15.45 2.53 -26.84
CA VAL A 28 -16.21 2.64 -25.60
C VAL A 28 -15.33 2.31 -24.40
N GLY A 29 -14.64 1.16 -24.42
CA GLY A 29 -13.73 0.75 -23.35
C GLY A 29 -12.62 1.78 -23.08
N TRP A 30 -11.98 2.27 -24.15
CA TRP A 30 -10.95 3.31 -24.06
C TRP A 30 -11.48 4.63 -23.47
N PHE A 31 -12.67 5.06 -23.90
CA PHE A 31 -13.31 6.27 -23.40
C PHE A 31 -13.61 6.17 -21.90
N PHE A 32 -14.19 5.05 -21.45
CA PHE A 32 -14.46 4.82 -20.03
C PHE A 32 -13.17 4.73 -19.21
N GLY A 33 -12.15 4.01 -19.70
CA GLY A 33 -10.84 3.92 -19.05
C GLY A 33 -10.16 5.28 -18.89
N LYS A 34 -10.13 6.09 -19.97
CA LYS A 34 -9.52 7.43 -19.96
C LYS A 34 -10.29 8.40 -19.07
N ARG A 35 -11.62 8.34 -19.06
CA ARG A 35 -12.47 9.16 -18.17
C ARG A 35 -12.23 8.81 -16.70
N ARG A 36 -12.11 7.53 -16.35
CA ARG A 36 -11.79 7.06 -14.99
C ARG A 36 -10.41 7.55 -14.55
N ALA A 37 -9.38 7.33 -15.37
CA ALA A 37 -8.03 7.79 -15.08
C ALA A 37 -7.95 9.32 -14.87
N ARG A 38 -8.71 10.09 -15.68
CA ARG A 38 -8.79 11.55 -15.52
C ARG A 38 -9.52 11.95 -14.23
N ALA A 39 -10.58 11.24 -13.85
CA ALA A 39 -11.28 11.49 -12.60
C ALA A 39 -10.40 11.18 -11.37
N GLU A 40 -9.63 10.10 -11.41
CA GLU A 40 -8.65 9.75 -10.38
C GLU A 40 -7.54 10.80 -10.26
N TRP A 41 -7.01 11.28 -11.41
CA TRP A 41 -6.03 12.37 -11.45
C TRP A 41 -6.57 13.67 -10.83
N HIS A 42 -7.83 14.03 -11.10
CA HIS A 42 -8.45 15.23 -10.55
C HIS A 42 -8.72 15.15 -9.04
N LYS A 43 -8.95 13.95 -8.50
CA LYS A 43 -9.17 13.76 -7.05
C LYS A 43 -7.91 13.95 -6.23
N LYS A 44 -6.71 13.86 -6.82
CA LYS A 44 -5.40 13.95 -6.11
C LYS A 44 -5.30 13.00 -4.91
N GLU A 45 -6.11 11.95 -4.90
CA GLU A 45 -6.13 10.90 -3.89
C GLU A 45 -5.24 9.77 -4.38
N PHE A 46 -4.00 9.72 -3.89
CA PHE A 46 -3.05 8.65 -4.21
C PHE A 46 -3.35 7.37 -3.42
N LEU A 47 -4.63 6.99 -3.34
CA LEU A 47 -5.08 5.81 -2.59
C LEU A 47 -4.71 4.51 -3.31
N GLY A 48 -4.58 4.52 -4.64
CA GLY A 48 -4.18 3.33 -5.42
C GLY A 48 -2.74 2.85 -5.20
N ARG A 49 -1.95 3.55 -4.38
CA ARG A 49 -0.58 3.13 -4.04
C ARG A 49 -0.42 2.95 -2.55
N LEU A 50 0.27 1.88 -2.18
CA LEU A 50 0.65 1.60 -0.80
C LEU A 50 2.14 1.86 -0.63
N ASN A 51 2.47 2.65 0.38
CA ASN A 51 3.84 2.94 0.77
C ASN A 51 4.17 2.19 2.06
N VAL A 52 5.18 1.31 2.02
CA VAL A 52 5.72 0.70 3.22
C VAL A 52 6.75 1.67 3.80
N SER A 53 6.45 2.22 4.97
CA SER A 53 7.31 3.19 5.64
C SER A 53 7.94 2.60 6.88
N LEU A 54 9.26 2.69 6.98
CA LEU A 54 10.03 2.42 8.18
C LEU A 54 10.05 3.68 9.06
N ASN A 55 9.58 3.52 10.30
CA ASN A 55 9.48 4.60 11.29
C ASN A 55 10.45 4.33 12.42
N MET A 56 11.36 5.26 12.67
CA MET A 56 12.41 5.11 13.67
C MET A 56 12.55 6.39 14.49
N ILE A 57 12.87 6.24 15.77
CA ILE A 57 13.42 7.32 16.58
C ILE A 57 14.88 6.99 16.85
N ARG A 58 15.78 7.87 16.47
CA ARG A 58 17.22 7.75 16.75
C ARG A 58 17.73 9.09 17.25
N ASP A 59 18.47 9.08 18.35
CA ASP A 59 19.08 10.29 18.95
C ASP A 59 18.05 11.41 19.15
N GLY A 60 16.86 11.06 19.65
CA GLY A 60 15.76 12.00 19.89
C GLY A 60 15.08 12.53 18.63
N LYS A 61 15.39 12.00 17.43
CA LYS A 61 14.86 12.46 16.15
C LYS A 61 13.96 11.41 15.47
N LEU A 62 12.79 11.82 15.01
CA LEU A 62 11.88 10.98 14.21
C LEU A 62 12.34 10.95 12.75
N LEU A 63 12.68 9.75 12.29
CA LEU A 63 13.14 9.46 10.94
C LEU A 63 12.11 8.59 10.21
N LEU A 64 11.69 9.07 9.03
CA LEU A 64 10.71 8.39 8.18
C LEU A 64 11.40 7.96 6.88
N ARG A 65 11.43 6.67 6.57
CA ARG A 65 12.06 6.14 5.35
C ARG A 65 11.08 5.26 4.60
N THR A 66 11.02 5.39 3.28
CA THR A 66 10.25 4.48 2.42
C THR A 66 11.07 3.23 2.18
N MET A 67 10.52 2.06 2.50
CA MET A 67 11.12 0.76 2.17
C MET A 67 10.76 0.35 0.74
N LEU A 68 9.49 0.49 0.38
CA LEU A 68 8.99 0.27 -0.98
C LEU A 68 7.67 1.04 -1.18
N GLU A 69 7.31 1.24 -2.45
CA GLU A 69 6.04 1.85 -2.83
C GLU A 69 5.50 1.23 -4.13
N LYS A 70 4.48 0.38 -3.99
CA LYS A 70 3.83 -0.34 -5.10
C LYS A 70 2.36 0.07 -5.22
N SER A 71 1.74 -0.29 -6.34
CA SER A 71 0.28 -0.21 -6.46
C SER A 71 -0.40 -1.19 -5.50
N CYS A 72 -1.63 -0.90 -5.10
CA CYS A 72 -2.37 -1.83 -4.23
C CYS A 72 -2.62 -3.16 -4.95
N GLU A 73 -2.82 -3.12 -6.27
CA GLU A 73 -3.01 -4.27 -7.15
C GLU A 73 -1.79 -5.20 -7.20
N GLU A 74 -0.58 -4.68 -7.02
CA GLU A 74 0.64 -5.48 -6.96
C GLU A 74 0.86 -6.15 -5.60
N ILE A 75 0.30 -5.60 -4.52
CA ILE A 75 0.52 -6.09 -3.14
C ILE A 75 -0.58 -7.06 -2.70
N PHE A 76 -1.85 -6.73 -2.99
CA PHE A 76 -2.99 -7.50 -2.49
C PHE A 76 -3.40 -8.60 -3.48
N LEU A 77 -3.82 -9.74 -2.94
CA LEU A 77 -4.05 -10.98 -3.70
C LEU A 77 -5.08 -10.88 -4.83
N ASN A 78 -6.08 -9.98 -4.70
CA ASN A 78 -7.15 -9.83 -5.66
C ASN A 78 -7.80 -8.44 -5.59
N GLN A 79 -8.65 -8.14 -6.58
CA GLN A 79 -9.33 -6.85 -6.69
C GLN A 79 -10.33 -6.57 -5.54
N VAL A 80 -10.88 -7.61 -4.91
CA VAL A 80 -11.77 -7.46 -3.75
C VAL A 80 -11.00 -6.87 -2.57
N ALA A 81 -9.81 -7.41 -2.28
CA ALA A 81 -8.94 -6.91 -1.23
C ALA A 81 -8.47 -5.47 -1.51
N VAL A 82 -8.11 -5.15 -2.76
CA VAL A 82 -7.78 -3.78 -3.17
C VAL A 82 -8.94 -2.83 -2.89
N THR A 83 -10.15 -3.21 -3.29
CA THR A 83 -11.34 -2.38 -3.11
C THR A 83 -11.63 -2.15 -1.63
N ALA A 84 -11.57 -3.19 -0.81
CA ALA A 84 -11.77 -3.10 0.63
C ALA A 84 -10.75 -2.16 1.31
N VAL A 85 -9.47 -2.24 0.91
CA VAL A 85 -8.42 -1.35 1.42
C VAL A 85 -8.67 0.11 1.03
N LEU A 86 -9.03 0.35 -0.23
CA LEU A 86 -9.35 1.71 -0.73
C LEU A 86 -10.58 2.30 -0.04
N GLU A 87 -11.61 1.49 0.20
CA GLU A 87 -12.81 1.89 0.93
C GLU A 87 -12.51 2.15 2.40
N ALA A 88 -11.81 1.24 3.08
CA ALA A 88 -11.39 1.43 4.47
C ALA A 88 -10.55 2.72 4.66
N ALA A 89 -9.65 3.02 3.71
CA ALA A 89 -8.85 4.24 3.74
C ALA A 89 -9.68 5.55 3.65
N ARG A 90 -10.90 5.51 3.10
CA ARG A 90 -11.81 6.65 3.10
C ARG A 90 -12.48 6.89 4.46
N HIS A 91 -12.56 5.85 5.28
CA HIS A 91 -13.20 5.87 6.59
C HIS A 91 -12.23 6.18 7.74
N THR A 92 -10.93 6.31 7.48
CA THR A 92 -9.97 6.75 8.49
C THR A 92 -10.18 8.21 8.86
N THR A 93 -9.83 8.54 10.11
CA THR A 93 -9.97 9.87 10.70
C THR A 93 -8.62 10.36 11.23
N ALA A 94 -8.56 11.57 11.78
CA ALA A 94 -7.35 12.07 12.42
C ALA A 94 -7.09 11.38 13.77
N GLU A 95 -8.14 10.80 14.37
CA GLU A 95 -8.18 10.16 15.68
C GLU A 95 -7.95 8.65 15.58
N ASP A 96 -8.47 7.99 14.54
CA ASP A 96 -8.18 6.60 14.18
C ASP A 96 -7.61 6.51 12.75
N PRO A 97 -6.27 6.46 12.62
CA PRO A 97 -5.60 6.42 11.33
C PRO A 97 -5.49 5.00 10.77
N LEU A 98 -5.77 3.96 11.56
CA LEU A 98 -5.69 2.57 11.13
C LEU A 98 -6.87 2.24 10.21
N LEU A 99 -6.64 1.42 9.19
CA LEU A 99 -7.72 1.02 8.29
C LEU A 99 -8.75 0.16 9.06
N PRO A 100 -10.06 0.51 9.01
CA PRO A 100 -11.13 -0.28 9.63
C PRO A 100 -11.50 -1.45 8.71
N LEU A 101 -10.72 -2.53 8.76
CA LEU A 101 -10.95 -3.76 7.97
C LEU A 101 -11.73 -4.78 8.82
N PRO A 102 -12.38 -5.78 8.21
CA PRO A 102 -13.03 -6.86 8.94
C PRO A 102 -12.03 -7.58 9.85
N LYS A 103 -12.43 -7.83 11.10
CA LYS A 103 -11.55 -8.38 12.14
C LYS A 103 -10.89 -9.68 11.72
N ASP A 104 -11.68 -10.58 11.14
CA ASP A 104 -11.24 -11.92 10.74
C ASP A 104 -10.33 -11.90 9.50
N ASP A 105 -10.29 -10.78 8.78
CA ASP A 105 -9.54 -10.67 7.53
C ASP A 105 -8.20 -9.94 7.68
N TYR A 106 -7.93 -9.28 8.82
CA TYR A 106 -6.71 -8.46 9.01
C TYR A 106 -5.44 -9.21 8.64
N TRP A 107 -5.34 -10.48 9.02
CA TRP A 107 -4.19 -11.32 8.72
C TRP A 107 -3.92 -11.39 7.21
N TYR A 108 -4.94 -11.55 6.36
CA TYR A 108 -4.75 -11.64 4.91
C TYR A 108 -4.18 -10.36 4.31
N TYR A 109 -4.71 -9.19 4.71
CA TYR A 109 -4.22 -7.89 4.23
C TYR A 109 -2.79 -7.61 4.69
N LEU A 110 -2.51 -7.91 5.96
CA LEU A 110 -1.21 -7.65 6.56
C LEU A 110 -0.15 -8.63 6.06
N ASN A 111 -0.52 -9.90 5.85
CA ASN A 111 0.38 -10.92 5.31
C ASN A 111 0.80 -10.63 3.87
N SER A 112 -0.10 -10.07 3.04
CA SER A 112 0.26 -9.55 1.71
C SER A 112 1.41 -8.54 1.78
N VAL A 113 1.35 -7.59 2.72
CA VAL A 113 2.44 -6.63 2.92
C VAL A 113 3.68 -7.29 3.52
N LEU A 114 3.50 -8.20 4.48
CA LEU A 114 4.61 -8.92 5.10
C LEU A 114 5.43 -9.67 4.04
N ASN A 115 4.79 -10.38 3.12
CA ASN A 115 5.47 -11.12 2.05
C ASN A 115 6.32 -10.20 1.17
N GLU A 116 5.78 -9.04 0.79
CA GLU A 116 6.48 -8.01 0.03
C GLU A 116 7.75 -7.50 0.73
N VAL A 117 7.70 -7.36 2.05
CA VAL A 117 8.85 -6.97 2.86
C VAL A 117 9.82 -8.14 3.04
N ALA A 118 9.31 -9.35 3.32
CA ALA A 118 10.09 -10.55 3.59
C ALA A 118 10.98 -10.93 2.41
N GLU A 119 10.47 -10.79 1.17
CA GLU A 119 11.24 -11.03 -0.05
C GLU A 119 12.54 -10.19 -0.09
N LYS A 120 12.51 -8.96 0.44
CA LYS A 120 13.69 -8.06 0.47
C LYS A 120 14.75 -8.46 1.50
N PHE A 121 14.39 -9.32 2.46
CA PHE A 121 15.28 -9.76 3.54
C PHE A 121 15.54 -11.27 3.51
N ALA A 122 15.23 -11.95 2.39
CA ALA A 122 15.40 -13.38 2.24
C ALA A 122 16.86 -13.84 2.45
N GLU A 123 17.84 -13.06 1.98
CA GLU A 123 19.26 -13.37 2.16
C GLU A 123 19.66 -13.47 3.65
N GLY A 124 19.22 -12.51 4.47
CA GLY A 124 19.51 -12.53 5.91
C GLY A 124 18.90 -13.75 6.59
N GLN A 125 17.71 -14.18 6.14
CA GLN A 125 17.08 -15.41 6.66
C GLN A 125 17.89 -16.65 6.28
N LEU A 126 18.36 -16.77 5.03
CA LEU A 126 19.23 -17.87 4.61
C LEU A 126 20.55 -17.88 5.39
N ARG A 127 21.15 -16.71 5.63
CA ARG A 127 22.37 -16.62 6.44
C ARG A 127 22.16 -17.16 7.85
N ARG A 128 21.04 -16.81 8.48
CA ARG A 128 20.70 -17.33 9.81
C ARG A 128 20.44 -18.84 9.80
N ASP A 129 19.74 -19.34 8.79
CA ASP A 129 19.48 -20.78 8.61
C ASP A 129 20.79 -21.58 8.49
N LEU A 130 21.78 -21.01 7.79
CA LEU A 130 23.12 -21.56 7.67
C LEU A 130 24.02 -21.30 8.89
N GLU A 131 23.44 -20.85 10.02
CA GLU A 131 24.16 -20.48 11.25
C GLU A 131 25.25 -19.40 11.06
N ALA A 132 25.21 -18.66 9.96
CA ALA A 132 26.12 -17.56 9.72
C ALA A 132 25.73 -16.35 10.62
N PRO A 133 26.69 -15.48 10.96
CA PRO A 133 26.40 -14.28 11.73
C PRO A 133 25.33 -13.43 11.04
N ALA A 134 24.20 -13.24 11.73
CA ALA A 134 23.08 -12.43 11.26
C ALA A 134 22.46 -11.67 12.44
N ARG A 135 21.91 -10.49 12.17
CA ARG A 135 21.23 -9.67 13.16
C ARG A 135 19.73 -9.75 12.94
N THR A 136 19.00 -10.10 13.99
CA THR A 136 17.54 -10.14 13.98
C THR A 136 16.93 -8.98 14.77
N GLU A 137 15.74 -8.55 14.35
CA GLU A 137 14.90 -7.62 15.10
C GLU A 137 13.42 -7.81 14.72
N THR A 138 12.52 -7.66 15.69
CA THR A 138 11.08 -7.78 15.47
C THR A 138 10.44 -6.43 15.18
N TYR A 139 9.66 -6.38 14.10
CA TYR A 139 8.88 -5.23 13.67
C TYR A 139 7.39 -5.54 13.72
N LEU A 140 6.60 -4.49 13.98
CA LEU A 140 5.16 -4.49 13.80
C LEU A 140 4.84 -3.79 12.49
N ILE A 141 3.93 -4.37 11.72
CA ILE A 141 3.37 -3.82 10.50
C ILE A 141 1.88 -3.60 10.71
N CYS A 142 1.38 -2.42 10.35
CA CYS A 142 -0.05 -2.10 10.33
C CYS A 142 -0.40 -1.23 9.13
N LEU A 143 -1.66 -1.27 8.72
CA LEU A 143 -2.18 -0.46 7.61
C LEU A 143 -2.83 0.82 8.13
N THR A 144 -2.37 1.97 7.64
CA THR A 144 -2.88 3.30 8.00
C THR A 144 -3.22 4.14 6.78
N CYS A 145 -4.11 5.11 6.96
CA CYS A 145 -4.34 6.20 6.03
C CYS A 145 -4.42 7.50 6.81
N GLU A 146 -3.31 8.23 6.83
CA GLU A 146 -3.17 9.46 7.61
C GLU A 146 -3.91 10.62 6.92
N VAL A 147 -4.73 11.33 7.69
CA VAL A 147 -5.41 12.56 7.26
C VAL A 147 -4.60 13.77 7.76
N ALA A 148 -3.94 14.48 6.84
CA ALA A 148 -3.06 15.60 7.17
C ALA A 148 -3.78 16.96 7.00
N GLY A 149 -4.62 17.35 7.97
CA GLY A 149 -5.22 18.68 8.06
C GLY A 149 -6.05 19.09 6.83
N GLU A 150 -5.98 20.38 6.44
CA GLU A 150 -6.69 20.94 5.26
C GLU A 150 -6.21 20.36 3.91
N MET A 151 -5.08 19.64 3.90
CA MET A 151 -4.61 18.96 2.70
C MET A 151 -5.38 17.65 2.49
N LYS A 152 -6.13 17.59 1.39
CA LYS A 152 -6.87 16.41 0.90
C LYS A 152 -5.99 15.20 0.55
N THR A 153 -4.67 15.29 0.74
CA THR A 153 -3.73 14.26 0.32
C THR A 153 -3.76 13.09 1.30
N ARG A 154 -4.65 12.13 1.03
CA ARG A 154 -4.68 10.83 1.71
C ARG A 154 -3.69 9.89 1.05
N LYS A 155 -2.92 9.16 1.86
CA LYS A 155 -1.97 8.15 1.39
C LYS A 155 -2.06 6.92 2.27
N ILE A 156 -2.29 5.77 1.65
CA ILE A 156 -2.30 4.47 2.31
C ILE A 156 -0.85 4.08 2.59
N ARG A 157 -0.60 3.63 3.82
CA ARG A 157 0.73 3.22 4.26
C ARG A 157 0.65 1.92 5.01
N ALA A 158 1.65 1.09 4.80
CA ALA A 158 2.02 0.11 5.80
C ALA A 158 3.11 0.72 6.67
N MET A 159 2.85 0.86 7.96
CA MET A 159 3.84 1.39 8.89
C MET A 159 4.59 0.24 9.55
N MET A 160 5.88 0.14 9.23
CA MET A 160 6.84 -0.72 9.92
C MET A 160 7.48 0.06 11.07
N ILE A 161 7.35 -0.47 12.29
CA ILE A 161 7.95 0.10 13.50
C ILE A 161 8.59 -1.05 14.29
N ARG A 162 9.78 -0.86 14.88
CA ARG A 162 10.32 -1.87 15.81
C ARG A 162 9.35 -2.09 16.95
N ARG A 163 9.06 -3.35 17.30
CA ARG A 163 8.12 -3.69 18.38
C ARG A 163 8.47 -2.96 19.68
N LYS A 164 9.73 -3.08 20.10
CA LYS A 164 10.27 -2.42 21.30
C LYS A 164 10.10 -0.90 21.30
N LEU A 165 10.21 -0.26 20.12
CA LEU A 165 10.02 1.19 20.01
C LEU A 165 8.55 1.57 20.18
N LEU A 166 7.62 0.82 19.59
CA LEU A 166 6.20 1.13 19.69
C LEU A 166 5.68 0.90 21.12
N GLU A 167 6.15 -0.16 21.78
CA GLU A 167 5.81 -0.47 23.18
C GLU A 167 6.36 0.57 24.17
N ASN A 168 7.51 1.18 23.85
CA ASN A 168 8.20 2.18 24.66
C ASN A 168 8.28 3.54 23.96
N LEU A 169 7.21 3.94 23.27
CA LEU A 169 7.19 5.20 22.53
C LEU A 169 7.34 6.37 23.53
N PRO A 170 8.22 7.36 23.27
CA PRO A 170 8.36 8.51 24.15
C PRO A 170 7.08 9.32 24.21
N THR A 171 6.75 9.84 25.39
CA THR A 171 5.58 10.72 25.60
C THR A 171 5.78 12.09 24.95
N GLU A 172 7.02 12.60 24.98
CA GLU A 172 7.38 13.88 24.39
C GLU A 172 7.69 13.73 22.90
N GLN A 173 7.33 14.78 22.14
CA GLN A 173 7.56 14.77 20.70
C GLN A 173 9.06 14.85 20.38
N PRO A 174 9.60 13.91 19.59
CA PRO A 174 10.98 13.96 19.13
C PRO A 174 11.20 15.11 18.14
N ILE A 175 12.47 15.42 17.89
CA ILE A 175 12.88 16.35 16.85
C ILE A 175 12.37 15.84 15.51
N LEU A 176 11.67 16.69 14.76
CA LEU A 176 11.12 16.33 13.46
C LEU A 176 12.06 16.72 12.33
N GLU A 177 12.17 15.86 11.30
CA GLU A 177 12.85 16.24 10.04
C GLU A 177 12.11 17.36 9.29
N ARG A 178 10.78 17.42 9.44
CA ARG A 178 9.91 18.46 8.86
C ARG A 178 8.76 18.75 9.80
N PRO A 179 8.23 20.00 9.87
CA PRO A 179 7.11 20.33 10.74
C PRO A 179 5.88 19.42 10.53
N THR A 180 5.61 19.02 9.28
CA THR A 180 4.49 18.13 8.92
C THR A 180 4.63 16.70 9.44
N HIS A 181 5.79 16.29 9.94
CA HIS A 181 5.98 14.96 10.55
C HIS A 181 5.33 14.88 11.95
N ASN A 182 4.79 15.98 12.48
CA ASN A 182 3.98 15.97 13.70
C ASN A 182 2.77 15.03 13.58
N VAL A 183 2.13 15.00 12.40
CA VAL A 183 1.03 14.06 12.10
C VAL A 183 1.49 12.63 12.31
N ARG A 184 2.71 12.30 11.85
CA ARG A 184 3.27 10.96 12.00
C ARG A 184 3.54 10.59 13.45
N PHE A 185 4.05 11.52 14.26
CA PHE A 185 4.24 11.25 15.68
C PHE A 185 2.92 11.03 16.41
N ARG A 186 1.88 11.81 16.08
CA ARG A 186 0.52 11.58 16.58
C ARG A 186 -0.02 10.21 16.17
N THR A 187 0.14 9.83 14.90
CA THR A 187 -0.19 8.49 14.40
C THR A 187 0.52 7.42 15.22
N LEU A 188 1.84 7.53 15.44
CA LEU A 188 2.60 6.56 16.25
C LEU A 188 2.06 6.43 17.68
N THR A 189 1.64 7.53 18.29
CA THR A 189 1.05 7.54 19.63
C THR A 189 -0.29 6.78 19.64
N GLN A 190 -1.13 6.99 18.63
CA GLN A 190 -2.39 6.25 18.44
C GLN A 190 -2.13 4.76 18.20
N LEU A 191 -1.12 4.43 17.40
CA LEU A 191 -0.71 3.04 17.14
C LEU A 191 -0.21 2.34 18.39
N ALA A 192 0.54 3.03 19.27
CA ALA A 192 1.00 2.46 20.53
C ALA A 192 -0.16 2.09 21.47
N ALA A 193 -1.23 2.91 21.50
CA ALA A 193 -2.45 2.58 22.21
C ALA A 193 -3.22 1.42 21.53
N ALA A 194 -3.38 1.48 20.21
CA ALA A 194 -4.09 0.48 19.43
C ALA A 194 -3.41 -0.91 19.47
N TRP A 195 -2.08 -0.97 19.53
CA TRP A 195 -1.36 -2.25 19.68
C TRP A 195 -1.75 -2.99 20.96
N LYS A 196 -1.97 -2.25 22.05
CA LYS A 196 -2.40 -2.82 23.34
C LYS A 196 -3.87 -3.25 23.32
N ALA A 197 -4.73 -2.49 22.63
CA ALA A 197 -6.17 -2.69 22.63
C ALA A 197 -6.67 -3.68 21.58
N THR A 198 -6.09 -3.64 20.38
CA THR A 198 -6.50 -4.39 19.19
C THR A 198 -5.26 -4.91 18.44
N PRO A 199 -4.50 -5.86 19.02
CA PRO A 199 -3.27 -6.37 18.41
C PRO A 199 -3.51 -7.05 17.05
N GLU A 200 -4.72 -7.52 16.76
CA GLU A 200 -5.08 -8.13 15.48
C GLU A 200 -4.93 -7.18 14.27
N ARG A 201 -4.91 -5.85 14.50
CA ARG A 201 -4.69 -4.84 13.46
C ARG A 201 -3.22 -4.73 13.03
N PHE A 202 -2.35 -5.53 13.64
CA PHE A 202 -0.92 -5.56 13.43
C PHE A 202 -0.45 -6.98 13.09
N ILE A 203 0.63 -7.09 12.33
CA ILE A 203 1.36 -8.34 12.14
C ILE A 203 2.80 -8.16 12.61
N GLU A 204 3.28 -9.16 13.34
CA GLU A 204 4.68 -9.23 13.73
C GLU A 204 5.51 -9.84 12.60
N MET A 205 6.65 -9.23 12.33
CA MET A 205 7.61 -9.68 11.35
C MET A 205 9.01 -9.60 11.94
N GLU A 206 9.73 -10.71 11.94
CA GLU A 206 11.17 -10.70 12.22
C GLU A 206 11.94 -10.39 10.93
N ILE A 207 12.85 -9.43 11.03
CA ILE A 207 13.79 -9.10 9.95
C ILE A 207 15.17 -9.59 10.34
N CYS A 208 15.84 -10.25 9.40
CA CYS A 208 17.21 -10.74 9.54
C CYS A 208 18.13 -10.04 8.51
N LEU A 209 19.32 -9.63 8.94
CA LEU A 209 20.34 -8.92 8.14
C LEU A 209 21.75 -9.52 8.32
#